data_AF-Q0H6L4-F1
#
_entry.id   AF-Q0H6L4-F1
#
_cell.length_a   1.000
_cell.length_b   1.000
_cell.length_c   1.000
_cell.angle_alpha   90.00
_cell.angle_beta   90.00
_cell.angle_gamma   90.00
#
_symmetry.space_group_name_H-M   'P 1'
#
loop_
_entity.id
_entity.type
_entity.pdbx_description
1 polymer ?
#
loop_
_entity_poly.entity_id
_entity_poly.type
_entity_poly.pdbx_seq_one_letter_code
_entity_poly.pdbx_strand_id
1 'polypeptide(L)'
;TRGNCASGDAALEAVETIKLDNSNPLDTPCVLESMSVPGSPGIAYISGSTSDRERLIQYASENLVTEVLIHPQYNTLIQCMRNLLSSFTRHRHIIHAGYTFSGNGSWILQDGTFSVADFSEAFQEHDVQRVIRAYADTITMNIHCADAGLWHTLPEKAFARQCRIRINPVDVLDTSSECINGFIDYLAPMVMPTSLRELLETSDVVGNIRFTHPTLYVFPGGQGDAALFGINGFNMLVDGGFNRKACFWDFARHLDRLDAVLMTRLNNSNVQGLGAVVSRKRDAHVYPQIGHFFGNVPDRKGLPSPDGDKDRDPLLIDLFERGHGIVSDLKALDLKPQGCYRNQEPVNLYHKVGHGTLDMYVISPARDSKEVKEFLQKWHAGDQRLFAARDSRDFNFPLQNLVSICALLVWQPANPDDTITRILFPGSTPDFKIQEGLEKLKHLEFMKHSTCTAKS
;
A
#
# COMPACT_ATOMS: atom_id res chain seq x y z
N THR A 1 -67.54 7.62 -19.02
CA THR A 1 -68.60 8.47 -18.43
C THR A 1 -68.62 8.24 -16.92
N ARG A 2 -68.17 9.28 -16.16
CA ARG A 2 -68.44 9.64 -14.74
C ARG A 2 -68.40 8.51 -13.68
N GLY A 3 -67.56 8.54 -12.64
CA GLY A 3 -67.22 9.58 -11.63
C GLY A 3 -67.44 8.92 -10.24
N ASN A 4 -66.74 9.13 -9.12
CA ASN A 4 -65.99 10.24 -8.52
C ASN A 4 -65.02 9.66 -7.44
N CYS A 5 -63.75 10.09 -7.39
CA CYS A 5 -63.10 11.10 -6.49
C CYS A 5 -63.00 10.77 -4.99
N ALA A 6 -61.78 10.54 -4.47
CA ALA A 6 -61.05 11.47 -3.57
C ALA A 6 -59.73 10.88 -3.00
N SER A 7 -58.64 11.65 -3.19
CA SER A 7 -57.45 11.92 -2.34
C SER A 7 -56.78 10.83 -1.48
N GLY A 8 -55.44 10.74 -1.57
CA GLY A 8 -54.58 10.26 -0.48
C GLY A 8 -53.13 10.00 -0.91
N ASP A 9 -52.19 10.76 -0.34
CA ASP A 9 -50.75 10.51 -0.32
C ASP A 9 -50.41 9.06 0.08
N ALA A 10 -49.50 8.42 -0.67
CA ALA A 10 -48.56 7.40 -0.18
C ALA A 10 -47.73 6.85 -1.34
N ALA A 11 -46.48 7.29 -1.46
CA ALA A 11 -45.44 6.53 -2.14
C ALA A 11 -44.11 6.75 -1.40
N LEU A 12 -44.06 6.22 -0.19
CA LEU A 12 -42.83 5.88 0.51
C LEU A 12 -42.60 4.37 0.35
N GLU A 13 -41.34 3.98 0.40
CA GLU A 13 -40.79 2.62 0.42
C GLU A 13 -40.38 2.00 -0.93
N ALA A 14 -39.12 2.26 -1.30
CA ALA A 14 -38.16 1.20 -1.58
C ALA A 14 -36.73 1.78 -1.48
N VAL A 15 -36.19 1.90 -0.27
CA VAL A 15 -34.73 1.99 -0.08
C VAL A 15 -34.24 0.55 0.00
N GLU A 16 -33.74 0.04 -1.12
CA GLU A 16 -33.10 -1.27 -1.16
C GLU A 16 -31.77 -1.16 -0.38
N THR A 17 -31.81 -1.56 0.88
CA THR A 17 -30.62 -1.70 1.71
C THR A 17 -29.84 -2.89 1.18
N ILE A 18 -28.79 -2.65 0.40
CA ILE A 18 -27.88 -3.70 -0.05
C ILE A 18 -27.18 -4.25 1.19
N LYS A 19 -27.55 -5.46 1.61
CA LYS A 19 -26.82 -6.23 2.61
C LYS A 19 -25.46 -6.59 2.02
N LEU A 20 -24.38 -6.12 2.64
CA LEU A 20 -23.05 -6.71 2.48
C LEU A 20 -23.11 -8.14 3.05
N ASP A 21 -22.86 -9.12 2.19
CA ASP A 21 -22.83 -10.53 2.57
C ASP A 21 -21.53 -10.82 3.34
N ASN A 22 -21.52 -10.53 4.64
CA ASN A 22 -20.39 -10.77 5.52
C ASN A 22 -20.27 -12.27 5.82
N SER A 23 -19.59 -13.00 4.94
CA SER A 23 -19.12 -14.36 5.20
C SER A 23 -17.59 -14.44 5.16
N ASN A 24 -16.90 -13.57 5.91
CA ASN A 24 -15.51 -13.77 6.29
C ASN A 24 -15.20 -13.18 7.69
N PRO A 25 -14.56 -13.92 8.62
CA PRO A 25 -14.35 -13.44 10.00
C PRO A 25 -13.19 -12.44 10.18
N LEU A 26 -12.68 -11.81 9.11
CA LEU A 26 -11.48 -10.94 9.16
C LEU A 26 -11.75 -9.45 8.92
N ASP A 27 -13.00 -9.04 8.69
CA ASP A 27 -13.33 -7.63 8.42
C ASP A 27 -13.69 -6.88 9.70
N THR A 28 -12.90 -5.86 10.04
CA THR A 28 -13.27 -4.81 11.01
C THR A 28 -14.53 -4.08 10.51
N PRO A 29 -15.55 -3.86 11.35
CA PRO A 29 -16.81 -3.27 10.90
C PRO A 29 -16.65 -1.80 10.48
N CYS A 30 -17.10 -1.47 9.27
CA CYS A 30 -17.28 -0.10 8.78
C CYS A 30 -18.46 0.54 9.54
N VAL A 31 -18.25 1.71 10.13
CA VAL A 31 -19.30 2.44 10.86
C VAL A 31 -20.05 3.33 9.86
N LEU A 32 -21.32 3.00 9.61
CA LEU A 32 -22.23 3.82 8.80
C LEU A 32 -22.78 4.96 9.68
N GLU A 33 -22.41 6.20 9.40
CA GLU A 33 -23.04 7.38 10.03
C GLU A 33 -23.94 8.08 9.01
N SER A 34 -25.25 8.10 9.28
CA SER A 34 -26.22 8.89 8.50
C SER A 34 -26.40 10.27 9.13
N MET A 35 -26.16 11.34 8.36
CA MET A 35 -26.46 12.69 8.82
C MET A 35 -27.97 12.95 8.72
N SER A 36 -28.58 13.31 9.85
CA SER A 36 -29.87 14.01 9.89
C SER A 36 -29.64 15.45 10.35
N VAL A 37 -30.14 16.42 9.56
CA VAL A 37 -30.04 17.88 9.83
C VAL A 37 -31.30 18.30 10.63
N PRO A 38 -31.21 19.25 11.59
CA PRO A 38 -31.61 19.00 12.99
C PRO A 38 -33.05 19.35 13.42
N GLY A 39 -33.48 18.61 14.46
CA GLY A 39 -34.66 18.82 15.30
C GLY A 39 -34.61 18.07 16.66
N SER A 40 -33.46 18.12 17.38
CA SER A 40 -33.21 17.69 18.80
C SER A 40 -33.35 16.18 19.19
N PRO A 41 -32.79 15.75 20.34
CA PRO A 41 -31.37 15.53 20.61
C PRO A 41 -31.07 14.02 20.82
N GLY A 42 -30.00 13.53 20.22
CA GLY A 42 -29.49 12.18 20.43
C GLY A 42 -27.97 12.17 20.32
N ILE A 43 -27.30 12.81 21.28
CA ILE A 43 -25.84 12.76 21.36
C ILE A 43 -25.45 11.39 21.94
N ALA A 44 -24.93 10.51 21.10
CA ALA A 44 -24.11 9.39 21.56
C ALA A 44 -22.64 9.83 21.51
N TYR A 45 -22.07 10.16 22.67
CA TYR A 45 -20.62 10.23 22.82
C TYR A 45 -20.08 8.80 22.83
N ILE A 46 -19.18 8.48 21.90
CA ILE A 46 -18.22 7.40 22.12
C ILE A 46 -16.85 8.04 22.29
N SER A 47 -16.40 8.07 23.54
CA SER A 47 -15.00 8.32 23.89
C SER A 47 -14.16 7.12 23.46
N GLY A 48 -13.49 7.25 22.32
CA GLY A 48 -12.51 6.30 21.84
C GLY A 48 -11.62 6.97 20.81
N SER A 49 -10.36 7.23 21.17
CA SER A 49 -9.34 7.71 20.25
C SER A 49 -9.06 6.66 19.18
N THR A 50 -9.77 6.71 18.06
CA THR A 50 -9.44 5.92 16.85
C THR A 50 -9.55 6.81 15.63
N SER A 51 -8.53 7.64 15.42
CA SER A 51 -8.31 8.45 14.20
C SER A 51 -8.10 7.58 12.95
N ASP A 52 -7.66 6.33 13.13
CA ASP A 52 -7.17 5.47 12.04
C ASP A 52 -8.23 4.50 11.47
N ARG A 53 -9.52 4.67 11.81
CA ARG A 53 -10.59 3.83 11.26
C ARG A 53 -11.17 4.43 9.98
N GLU A 54 -11.47 3.56 9.03
CA GLU A 54 -12.23 3.91 7.82
C GLU A 54 -13.62 4.45 8.21
N ARG A 55 -14.06 5.51 7.52
CA ARG A 55 -15.40 6.08 7.67
C ARG A 55 -16.00 6.37 6.30
N LEU A 56 -17.29 6.10 6.17
CA LEU A 56 -18.10 6.45 5.02
C LEU A 56 -19.27 7.31 5.51
N ILE A 57 -19.27 8.58 5.10
CA ILE A 57 -20.36 9.52 5.38
C ILE A 57 -21.17 9.64 4.11
N GLN A 58 -22.47 9.38 4.20
CA GLN A 58 -23.37 9.44 3.05
C GLN A 58 -24.46 10.47 3.27
N TYR A 59 -24.75 11.20 2.20
CA TYR A 59 -25.87 12.11 2.12
C TYR A 59 -26.58 11.90 0.78
N ALA A 60 -27.90 11.80 0.80
CA ALA A 60 -28.72 11.69 -0.39
C ALA A 60 -29.97 12.55 -0.26
N SER A 61 -30.26 13.25 -1.34
CA SER A 61 -31.47 14.06 -1.56
C SER A 61 -31.86 13.96 -3.04
N GLU A 62 -32.99 14.55 -3.42
CA GLU A 62 -33.42 14.56 -4.83
C GLU A 62 -32.40 15.21 -5.78
N ASN A 63 -31.62 16.18 -5.29
CA ASN A 63 -30.73 17.00 -6.12
C ASN A 63 -29.24 16.70 -5.90
N LEU A 64 -28.88 16.03 -4.80
CA LEU A 64 -27.48 15.80 -4.41
C LEU A 64 -27.32 14.44 -3.74
N VAL A 65 -26.34 13.69 -4.22
CA VAL A 65 -25.80 12.51 -3.54
C VAL A 65 -24.33 12.80 -3.25
N THR A 66 -23.87 12.51 -2.04
CA THR A 66 -22.50 12.74 -1.61
C THR A 66 -22.04 11.56 -0.77
N GLU A 67 -20.84 11.07 -1.08
CA GLU A 67 -20.13 10.08 -0.29
C GLU A 67 -18.77 10.68 0.09
N VAL A 68 -18.48 10.74 1.39
CA VAL A 68 -17.18 11.18 1.90
C VAL A 68 -16.51 9.99 2.54
N LEU A 69 -15.39 9.59 1.95
CA LEU A 69 -14.55 8.48 2.42
C LEU A 69 -13.37 9.05 3.19
N ILE A 70 -13.24 8.67 4.46
CA ILE A 70 -12.12 9.07 5.33
C ILE A 70 -11.30 7.83 5.64
N HIS A 71 -10.00 7.90 5.34
CA HIS A 71 -9.09 6.76 5.38
C HIS A 71 -9.69 5.51 4.68
N PRO A 72 -10.10 5.58 3.40
CA PRO A 72 -10.67 4.41 2.74
C PRO A 72 -9.67 3.28 2.53
N GLN A 73 -10.17 2.06 2.53
CA GLN A 73 -9.49 0.90 1.95
C GLN A 73 -9.74 0.84 0.44
N TYR A 74 -8.90 0.10 -0.29
CA TYR A 74 -9.00 -0.07 -1.73
C TYR A 74 -10.36 -0.60 -2.18
N ASN A 75 -10.86 -1.64 -1.51
CA ASN A 75 -12.13 -2.27 -1.86
C ASN A 75 -13.33 -1.34 -1.65
N THR A 76 -13.32 -0.53 -0.60
CA THR A 76 -14.37 0.46 -0.35
C THR A 76 -14.35 1.54 -1.43
N LEU A 77 -13.17 2.11 -1.74
CA LEU A 77 -13.06 3.14 -2.76
C LEU A 77 -13.48 2.65 -4.14
N ILE A 78 -13.03 1.46 -4.58
CA ILE A 78 -13.41 0.94 -5.90
C ILE A 78 -14.91 0.65 -5.97
N GLN A 79 -15.54 0.20 -4.88
CA GLN A 79 -16.98 -0.02 -4.84
C GLN A 79 -17.75 1.30 -4.93
N CYS A 80 -17.40 2.31 -4.13
CA CYS A 80 -17.98 3.65 -4.22
C CYS A 80 -17.78 4.27 -5.61
N MET A 81 -16.60 4.07 -6.21
CA MET A 81 -16.31 4.53 -7.58
C MET A 81 -17.24 3.84 -8.58
N ARG A 82 -17.37 2.51 -8.52
CA ARG A 82 -18.29 1.75 -9.39
C ARG A 82 -19.74 2.21 -9.23
N ASN A 83 -20.19 2.45 -7.99
CA ASN A 83 -21.53 2.94 -7.68
C ASN A 83 -21.76 4.34 -8.27
N LEU A 84 -20.80 5.26 -8.11
CA LEU A 84 -20.86 6.59 -8.72
C LEU A 84 -20.94 6.49 -10.25
N LEU A 85 -20.10 5.64 -10.85
CA LEU A 85 -20.00 5.46 -12.30
C LEU A 85 -21.28 4.86 -12.91
N SER A 86 -21.92 3.92 -12.21
CA SER A 86 -23.16 3.27 -12.61
C SER A 86 -24.43 4.02 -12.17
N SER A 87 -24.32 5.14 -11.44
CA SER A 87 -25.48 5.93 -11.04
C SER A 87 -26.12 6.69 -12.21
N PHE A 88 -27.40 7.05 -12.08
CA PHE A 88 -28.12 7.88 -13.06
C PHE A 88 -27.79 9.38 -12.98
N THR A 89 -26.82 9.76 -12.14
CA THR A 89 -26.41 11.16 -11.97
C THR A 89 -25.64 11.67 -13.20
N ARG A 90 -26.00 12.86 -13.69
CA ARG A 90 -25.37 13.48 -14.87
C ARG A 90 -24.14 14.32 -14.52
N HIS A 91 -24.18 15.04 -13.40
CA HIS A 91 -23.08 15.89 -12.95
C HIS A 91 -22.36 15.21 -11.81
N ARG A 92 -21.10 14.83 -12.04
CA ARG A 92 -20.31 14.04 -11.10
C ARG A 92 -19.05 14.81 -10.72
N HIS A 93 -18.74 14.80 -9.44
CA HIS A 93 -17.49 15.32 -8.91
C HIS A 93 -16.78 14.23 -8.13
N ILE A 94 -15.48 14.09 -8.35
CA ILE A 94 -14.60 13.24 -7.58
C ILE A 94 -13.52 14.15 -7.00
N ILE A 95 -13.36 14.15 -5.68
CA ILE A 95 -12.39 14.99 -4.98
C ILE A 95 -11.48 14.07 -4.18
N HIS A 96 -10.19 14.09 -4.50
CA HIS A 96 -9.16 13.42 -3.73
C HIS A 96 -8.30 14.46 -3.01
N ALA A 97 -8.39 14.48 -1.68
CA ALA A 97 -7.65 15.35 -0.79
C ALA A 97 -6.79 14.51 0.17
N GLY A 98 -5.80 13.81 -0.38
CA GLY A 98 -4.95 12.89 0.37
C GLY A 98 -3.59 12.67 -0.27
N TYR A 99 -2.79 11.79 0.33
CA TYR A 99 -1.45 11.50 -0.16
C TYR A 99 -1.47 10.91 -1.57
N THR A 100 -0.56 11.36 -2.42
CA THR A 100 -0.43 10.93 -3.81
C THR A 100 1.03 10.64 -4.13
N PHE A 101 1.32 9.55 -4.83
CA PHE A 101 2.69 9.32 -5.34
C PHE A 101 2.99 10.27 -6.49
N SER A 102 4.04 11.08 -6.37
CA SER A 102 4.40 12.10 -7.38
C SER A 102 4.71 11.51 -8.76
N GLY A 103 5.32 10.32 -8.79
CA GLY A 103 5.76 9.66 -10.02
C GLY A 103 4.61 9.19 -10.91
N ASN A 104 3.72 8.34 -10.39
CA ASN A 104 2.63 7.73 -11.17
C ASN A 104 1.25 8.36 -10.91
N GLY A 105 1.14 9.25 -9.91
CA GLY A 105 -0.10 9.93 -9.54
C GLY A 105 -1.07 9.07 -8.74
N SER A 106 -0.69 7.86 -8.34
CA SER A 106 -1.63 6.98 -7.64
C SER A 106 -1.95 7.52 -6.25
N TRP A 107 -3.24 7.52 -5.93
CA TRP A 107 -3.77 7.90 -4.62
C TRP A 107 -3.41 6.83 -3.60
N ILE A 108 -2.98 7.24 -2.41
CA ILE A 108 -2.53 6.34 -1.35
C ILE A 108 -3.70 6.12 -0.37
N LEU A 109 -4.09 4.85 -0.21
CA LEU A 109 -5.16 4.40 0.66
C LEU A 109 -4.59 3.70 1.90
N GLN A 110 -5.43 3.09 2.74
CA GLN A 110 -4.93 2.36 3.91
C GLN A 110 -4.10 1.13 3.56
N ASP A 111 -4.51 0.39 2.55
CA ASP A 111 -4.04 -0.95 2.22
C ASP A 111 -3.51 -1.05 0.79
N GLY A 112 -3.48 0.05 0.03
CA GLY A 112 -3.04 0.02 -1.34
C GLY A 112 -3.08 1.37 -2.04
N THR A 113 -2.94 1.32 -3.36
CA THR A 113 -3.06 2.48 -4.24
C THR A 113 -4.25 2.37 -5.16
N PHE A 114 -4.83 3.54 -5.49
CA PHE A 114 -5.80 3.69 -6.58
C PHE A 114 -5.21 4.58 -7.67
N SER A 115 -5.08 4.03 -8.87
CA SER A 115 -4.38 4.61 -10.00
C SER A 115 -5.34 4.98 -11.13
N VAL A 116 -4.81 5.69 -12.14
CA VAL A 116 -5.52 5.96 -13.38
C VAL A 116 -5.89 4.67 -14.13
N ALA A 117 -5.10 3.60 -13.96
CA ALA A 117 -5.41 2.30 -14.53
C ALA A 117 -6.63 1.68 -13.85
N ASP A 118 -6.68 1.69 -12.51
CA ASP A 118 -7.81 1.17 -11.73
C ASP A 118 -9.10 1.96 -12.05
N PHE A 119 -8.98 3.29 -12.16
CA PHE A 119 -10.08 4.13 -12.62
C PHE A 119 -10.55 3.78 -14.04
N SER A 120 -9.62 3.56 -14.97
CA SER A 120 -9.94 3.16 -16.35
C SER A 120 -10.58 1.77 -16.43
N GLU A 121 -10.18 0.85 -15.55
CA GLU A 121 -10.74 -0.49 -15.41
C GLU A 121 -12.18 -0.44 -14.88
N ALA A 122 -12.46 0.45 -13.91
CA ALA A 122 -13.83 0.64 -13.41
C ALA A 122 -14.81 1.06 -14.52
N PHE A 123 -14.33 1.72 -15.58
CA PHE A 123 -15.16 2.01 -16.76
C PHE A 123 -15.48 0.78 -17.60
N GLN A 124 -14.69 -0.29 -17.55
CA GLN A 124 -14.92 -1.52 -18.33
C GLN A 124 -16.04 -2.39 -17.76
N GLU A 125 -16.47 -2.13 -16.52
CA GLU A 125 -17.56 -2.85 -15.87
C GLU A 125 -18.86 -2.77 -16.68
N HIS A 126 -19.57 -3.90 -16.76
CA HIS A 126 -20.74 -4.03 -17.64
C HIS A 126 -21.84 -3.02 -17.29
N ASP A 127 -22.13 -2.81 -16.01
CA ASP A 127 -23.17 -1.88 -15.57
C ASP A 127 -22.78 -0.42 -15.81
N VAL A 128 -21.49 -0.09 -15.65
CA VAL A 128 -20.96 1.24 -15.95
C VAL A 128 -21.07 1.52 -17.45
N GLN A 129 -20.65 0.59 -18.29
CA GLN A 129 -20.78 0.68 -19.75
C GLN A 129 -22.24 0.84 -20.21
N ARG A 130 -23.17 0.12 -19.56
CA ARG A 130 -24.61 0.24 -19.86
C ARG A 130 -25.12 1.65 -19.62
N VAL A 131 -24.79 2.23 -18.46
CA VAL A 131 -25.25 3.57 -18.06
C VAL A 131 -24.61 4.65 -18.91
N ILE A 132 -23.30 4.60 -19.12
CA ILE A 132 -22.59 5.58 -19.94
C ILE A 132 -23.13 5.59 -21.38
N ARG A 133 -23.44 4.43 -21.96
CA ARG A 133 -24.05 4.36 -23.30
C ARG A 133 -25.47 4.90 -23.34
N ALA A 134 -26.28 4.63 -22.32
CA ALA A 134 -27.66 5.11 -22.24
C ALA A 134 -27.76 6.65 -22.12
N TYR A 135 -26.75 7.27 -21.51
CA TYR A 135 -26.70 8.71 -21.24
C TYR A 135 -25.48 9.40 -21.88
N ALA A 136 -24.99 8.84 -23.00
CA ALA A 136 -23.80 9.33 -23.68
C ALA A 136 -23.88 10.83 -23.96
N ASP A 137 -22.76 11.53 -23.79
CA ASP A 137 -22.59 12.98 -24.00
C ASP A 137 -23.43 13.88 -23.07
N THR A 138 -24.24 13.31 -22.17
CA THR A 138 -25.00 14.06 -21.15
C THR A 138 -24.34 14.04 -19.78
N ILE A 139 -23.43 13.09 -19.54
CA ILE A 139 -22.66 12.99 -18.30
C ILE A 139 -21.49 13.96 -18.37
N THR A 140 -21.25 14.70 -17.29
CA THR A 140 -20.07 15.53 -17.06
C THR A 140 -19.40 15.09 -15.78
N MET A 141 -18.08 14.96 -15.79
CA MET A 141 -17.32 14.55 -14.61
C MET A 141 -16.12 15.46 -14.39
N ASN A 142 -16.04 16.05 -13.21
CA ASN A 142 -14.90 16.83 -12.77
C ASN A 142 -14.11 16.02 -11.73
N ILE A 143 -12.81 15.86 -11.94
CA ILE A 143 -11.91 15.18 -11.01
C ILE A 143 -10.95 16.22 -10.45
N HIS A 144 -10.95 16.36 -9.13
CA HIS A 144 -10.09 17.25 -8.38
C HIS A 144 -9.06 16.40 -7.63
N CYS A 145 -7.79 16.51 -7.97
CA CYS A 145 -6.70 15.75 -7.36
C CYS A 145 -5.37 16.47 -7.54
N ALA A 146 -4.33 16.03 -6.83
CA ALA A 146 -2.99 16.54 -7.03
C ALA A 146 -2.56 16.45 -8.51
N ASP A 147 -1.89 17.49 -9.01
CA ASP A 147 -1.40 17.55 -10.39
C ASP A 147 -0.13 16.70 -10.56
N ALA A 148 -0.33 15.38 -10.52
CA ALA A 148 0.74 14.39 -10.55
C ALA A 148 0.40 13.18 -11.42
N GLY A 149 1.43 12.56 -12.00
CA GLY A 149 1.29 11.31 -12.74
C GLY A 149 0.37 11.39 -13.96
N LEU A 150 -0.44 10.35 -14.18
CA LEU A 150 -1.16 10.13 -15.43
C LEU A 150 -2.58 10.73 -15.47
N TRP A 151 -3.04 11.43 -14.43
CA TRP A 151 -4.42 11.92 -14.35
C TRP A 151 -4.78 12.87 -15.52
N HIS A 152 -3.82 13.72 -15.93
CA HIS A 152 -3.97 14.62 -17.08
C HIS A 152 -4.22 13.92 -18.41
N THR A 153 -3.93 12.61 -18.52
CA THR A 153 -4.16 11.82 -19.75
C THR A 153 -5.59 11.31 -19.88
N LEU A 154 -6.41 11.39 -18.83
CA LEU A 154 -7.78 10.88 -18.84
C LEU A 154 -8.65 11.50 -19.95
N PRO A 155 -8.63 12.81 -20.20
CA PRO A 155 -9.43 13.43 -21.28
C PRO A 155 -9.16 12.86 -22.69
N GLU A 156 -7.99 12.24 -22.90
CA GLU A 156 -7.61 11.63 -24.18
C GLU A 156 -8.18 10.21 -24.36
N LYS A 157 -8.64 9.57 -23.27
CA LYS A 157 -9.18 8.21 -23.30
C LYS A 157 -10.55 8.17 -23.99
N ALA A 158 -10.87 7.04 -24.62
CA ALA A 158 -12.11 6.87 -25.39
C ALA A 158 -13.38 7.12 -24.54
N PHE A 159 -13.42 6.62 -23.30
CA PHE A 159 -14.56 6.81 -22.40
C PHE A 159 -14.73 8.26 -21.93
N ALA A 160 -13.65 9.05 -21.91
CA ALA A 160 -13.72 10.45 -21.48
C ALA A 160 -14.56 11.31 -22.41
N ARG A 161 -14.65 10.94 -23.70
CA ARG A 161 -15.53 11.60 -24.68
C ARG A 161 -17.00 11.47 -24.29
N GLN A 162 -17.41 10.31 -23.78
CA GLN A 162 -18.80 10.02 -23.41
C GLN A 162 -19.24 10.72 -22.11
N CYS A 163 -18.29 11.04 -21.22
CA CYS A 163 -18.53 11.61 -19.89
C CYS A 163 -17.97 13.03 -19.69
N ARG A 164 -17.45 13.67 -20.74
CA ARG A 164 -16.86 15.03 -20.73
C ARG A 164 -15.96 15.27 -19.51
N ILE A 165 -15.01 14.36 -19.29
CA ILE A 165 -14.13 14.38 -18.10
C ILE A 165 -13.22 15.60 -18.15
N ARG A 166 -13.13 16.34 -17.04
CA ARG A 166 -12.20 17.45 -16.82
C ARG A 166 -11.38 17.21 -15.55
N ILE A 167 -10.09 17.48 -15.62
CA ILE A 167 -9.18 17.38 -14.48
C ILE A 167 -8.92 18.79 -13.97
N ASN A 168 -9.05 18.98 -12.65
CA ASN A 168 -8.79 20.24 -11.96
C ASN A 168 -9.37 21.47 -12.70
N PRO A 169 -10.69 21.52 -12.97
CA PRO A 169 -11.30 22.70 -13.58
C PRO A 169 -11.12 23.92 -12.66
N VAL A 170 -11.11 25.12 -13.26
CA VAL A 170 -10.94 26.39 -12.53
C VAL A 170 -12.02 26.54 -11.46
N ASP A 171 -11.58 26.91 -10.26
CA ASP A 171 -12.47 27.18 -9.14
C ASP A 171 -13.43 28.33 -9.44
N VAL A 172 -14.68 28.15 -9.05
CA VAL A 172 -15.79 29.09 -9.28
C VAL A 172 -16.38 29.65 -7.98
N LEU A 173 -15.86 29.24 -6.83
CA LEU A 173 -16.33 29.64 -5.51
C LEU A 173 -15.29 30.50 -4.81
N ASP A 174 -15.76 31.55 -4.11
CA ASP A 174 -14.91 32.39 -3.27
C ASP A 174 -14.62 31.70 -1.93
N THR A 175 -13.37 31.77 -1.46
CA THR A 175 -12.85 31.11 -0.24
C THR A 175 -13.46 31.58 1.09
N SER A 176 -14.46 32.47 1.07
CA SER A 176 -15.08 33.09 2.25
C SER A 176 -16.45 32.51 2.65
N SER A 177 -16.85 31.36 2.08
CA SER A 177 -18.15 30.73 2.39
C SER A 177 -18.21 30.12 3.80
N GLU A 178 -19.15 30.59 4.62
CA GLU A 178 -19.41 30.04 5.96
C GLU A 178 -19.79 28.55 5.93
N CYS A 179 -20.52 28.11 4.92
CA CYS A 179 -20.90 26.69 4.76
C CYS A 179 -19.69 25.79 4.49
N ILE A 180 -18.71 26.27 3.69
CA ILE A 180 -17.48 25.53 3.41
C ILE A 180 -16.65 25.42 4.69
N ASN A 181 -16.50 26.52 5.43
CA ASN A 181 -15.79 26.53 6.70
C ASN A 181 -16.46 25.59 7.72
N GLY A 182 -17.79 25.60 7.83
CA GLY A 182 -18.51 24.67 8.71
C GLY A 182 -18.34 23.19 8.31
N PHE A 183 -18.23 22.89 7.01
CA PHE A 183 -17.93 21.53 6.55
C PHE A 183 -16.47 21.12 6.83
N ILE A 184 -15.52 22.04 6.68
CA ILE A 184 -14.12 21.81 7.05
C ILE A 184 -14.01 21.55 8.56
N ASP A 185 -14.67 22.36 9.40
CA ASP A 185 -14.68 22.18 10.85
C ASP A 185 -15.28 20.83 11.27
N TYR A 186 -16.29 20.36 10.54
CA TYR A 186 -16.87 19.04 10.75
C TYR A 186 -15.88 17.90 10.41
N LEU A 187 -15.12 18.02 9.32
CA LEU A 187 -14.14 16.99 8.90
C LEU A 187 -12.83 17.05 9.69
N ALA A 188 -12.41 18.24 10.15
CA ALA A 188 -11.13 18.47 10.83
C ALA A 188 -10.79 17.45 11.93
N PRO A 189 -11.68 17.11 12.89
CA PRO A 189 -11.36 16.13 13.93
C PRO A 189 -11.18 14.69 13.40
N MET A 190 -11.62 14.40 12.17
CA MET A 190 -11.53 13.08 11.54
C MET A 190 -10.28 12.92 10.67
N VAL A 191 -9.64 14.02 10.26
CA VAL A 191 -8.48 14.03 9.33
C VAL A 191 -7.22 14.55 10.04
N MET A 192 -6.92 13.98 11.20
CA MET A 192 -5.76 14.37 12.00
C MET A 192 -4.53 13.53 11.62
N PRO A 193 -3.38 14.16 11.28
CA PRO A 193 -2.16 13.43 11.01
C PRO A 193 -1.65 12.68 12.25
N THR A 194 -1.55 11.36 12.17
CA THR A 194 -0.99 10.54 13.25
C THR A 194 0.53 10.57 13.23
N SER A 195 1.18 10.80 14.38
CA SER A 195 2.64 10.83 14.47
C SER A 195 3.25 9.43 14.34
N LEU A 196 4.53 9.32 13.95
CA LEU A 196 5.22 8.01 13.95
C LEU A 196 5.29 7.40 15.35
N ARG A 197 5.31 8.22 16.40
CA ARG A 197 5.37 7.75 17.79
C ARG A 197 4.08 7.02 18.18
N GLU A 198 2.94 7.51 17.73
CA GLU A 198 1.63 6.91 17.97
C GLU A 198 1.41 5.69 17.07
N LEU A 199 1.74 5.80 15.77
CA LEU A 199 1.61 4.66 14.84
C LEU A 199 2.50 3.47 15.24
N LEU A 200 3.70 3.77 15.74
CA LEU A 200 4.72 2.79 16.12
C LEU A 200 5.02 2.91 17.61
N GLU A 201 4.01 2.60 18.42
CA GLU A 201 4.11 2.63 19.87
C GLU A 201 5.13 1.62 20.41
N THR A 202 5.83 1.99 21.47
CA THR A 202 6.77 1.08 22.15
C THR A 202 6.04 0.05 22.99
N SER A 203 6.76 -0.97 23.47
CA SER A 203 6.25 -1.86 24.50
C SER A 203 7.12 -1.80 25.75
N ASP A 204 6.47 -1.89 26.92
CA ASP A 204 7.14 -2.07 28.22
C ASP A 204 7.61 -3.52 28.42
N VAL A 205 7.18 -4.43 27.54
CA VAL A 205 7.46 -5.87 27.61
C VAL A 205 8.25 -6.29 26.38
N VAL A 206 9.56 -6.42 26.55
CA VAL A 206 10.53 -6.71 25.47
C VAL A 206 11.26 -8.03 25.77
N GLY A 207 11.49 -8.85 24.74
CA GLY A 207 12.27 -10.09 24.82
C GLY A 207 11.49 -11.32 25.31
N ASN A 208 10.16 -11.21 25.42
CA ASN A 208 9.29 -12.31 25.83
C ASN A 208 8.96 -13.28 24.69
N ILE A 209 9.11 -12.84 23.44
CA ILE A 209 8.89 -13.70 22.28
C ILE A 209 10.19 -14.44 21.97
N ARG A 210 10.13 -15.77 21.98
CA ARG A 210 11.26 -16.64 21.64
C ARG A 210 10.79 -17.79 20.75
N PHE A 211 11.52 -18.03 19.68
CA PHE A 211 11.26 -19.14 18.77
C PHE A 211 12.11 -20.34 19.16
N THR A 212 11.50 -21.52 19.23
CA THR A 212 12.19 -22.78 19.51
C THR A 212 12.46 -23.58 18.23
N HIS A 213 11.63 -23.39 17.22
CA HIS A 213 11.69 -24.05 15.91
C HIS A 213 11.58 -22.99 14.80
N PRO A 214 12.01 -23.30 13.56
CA PRO A 214 11.75 -22.46 12.40
C PRO A 214 10.27 -22.11 12.28
N THR A 215 9.97 -20.81 12.41
CA THR A 215 8.60 -20.29 12.45
C THR A 215 8.50 -19.10 11.52
N LEU A 216 7.42 -19.02 10.73
CA LEU A 216 7.15 -17.89 9.84
C LEU A 216 5.81 -17.25 10.20
N TYR A 217 5.84 -15.96 10.51
CA TYR A 217 4.65 -15.11 10.63
C TYR A 217 4.47 -14.34 9.34
N VAL A 218 3.27 -14.34 8.79
CA VAL A 218 2.88 -13.54 7.62
C VAL A 218 1.87 -12.51 8.11
N PHE A 219 2.14 -11.24 7.82
CA PHE A 219 1.30 -10.12 8.27
C PHE A 219 0.44 -9.60 7.11
N PRO A 220 -0.78 -9.11 7.39
CA PRO A 220 -1.63 -8.49 6.37
C PRO A 220 -1.01 -7.15 5.93
N GLY A 221 -0.26 -7.17 4.82
CA GLY A 221 0.51 -6.03 4.31
C GLY A 221 -0.24 -5.14 3.32
N GLY A 222 -1.52 -5.42 3.02
CA GLY A 222 -2.26 -4.77 1.94
C GLY A 222 -1.72 -5.19 0.56
N GLN A 223 -1.50 -4.23 -0.34
CA GLN A 223 -0.79 -4.42 -1.62
C GLN A 223 0.72 -4.66 -1.42
N GLY A 224 1.22 -4.51 -0.19
CA GLY A 224 2.58 -4.85 0.20
C GLY A 224 2.66 -6.20 0.91
N ASP A 225 3.89 -6.65 1.16
CA ASP A 225 4.16 -7.91 1.84
C ASP A 225 4.92 -7.64 3.14
N ALA A 226 4.74 -8.50 4.15
CA ALA A 226 5.56 -8.50 5.35
C ALA A 226 5.54 -9.87 6.00
N ALA A 227 6.71 -10.36 6.40
CA ALA A 227 6.83 -11.60 7.13
C ALA A 227 7.98 -11.55 8.14
N LEU A 228 7.85 -12.29 9.23
CA LEU A 228 8.92 -12.48 10.21
C LEU A 228 9.25 -13.96 10.30
N PHE A 229 10.48 -14.31 9.95
CA PHE A 229 11.06 -15.62 10.18
C PHE A 229 11.81 -15.64 11.50
N GLY A 230 11.59 -16.67 12.31
CA GLY A 230 12.21 -16.83 13.62
C GLY A 230 12.70 -18.26 13.86
N ILE A 231 13.91 -18.38 14.39
CA ILE A 231 14.50 -19.61 14.96
C ILE A 231 15.13 -19.28 16.31
N ASN A 232 15.61 -20.30 17.02
CA ASN A 232 16.24 -20.11 18.32
C ASN A 232 17.48 -19.21 18.25
N GLY A 233 17.30 -17.97 18.71
CA GLY A 233 18.33 -16.93 18.79
C GLY A 233 18.51 -16.10 17.52
N PHE A 234 17.62 -16.19 16.54
CA PHE A 234 17.69 -15.39 15.32
C PHE A 234 16.31 -15.05 14.75
N ASN A 235 16.10 -13.77 14.46
CA ASN A 235 14.86 -13.20 13.91
C ASN A 235 15.18 -12.40 12.63
N MET A 236 14.47 -12.69 11.55
CA MET A 236 14.58 -11.98 10.28
C MET A 236 13.23 -11.43 9.84
N LEU A 237 13.16 -10.12 9.66
CA LEU A 237 12.02 -9.46 9.05
C LEU A 237 12.23 -9.39 7.53
N VAL A 238 11.19 -9.66 6.76
CA VAL A 238 11.16 -9.51 5.31
C VAL A 238 10.03 -8.55 4.97
N ASP A 239 10.39 -7.41 4.36
CA ASP A 239 9.47 -6.33 3.97
C ASP A 239 8.64 -5.74 5.14
N GLY A 240 7.87 -4.68 4.87
CA GLY A 240 7.16 -3.95 5.93
C GLY A 240 5.70 -3.61 5.66
N GLY A 241 5.15 -4.12 4.56
CA GLY A 241 3.80 -3.83 4.12
C GLY A 241 3.64 -2.44 3.50
N PHE A 242 2.43 -2.19 3.01
CA PHE A 242 2.06 -0.99 2.28
C PHE A 242 1.98 0.25 3.16
N ASN A 243 1.36 0.12 4.34
CA ASN A 243 0.97 1.25 5.17
C ASN A 243 2.16 1.81 5.96
N ARG A 244 2.14 3.11 6.23
CA ARG A 244 3.06 3.79 7.15
C ARG A 244 3.01 3.19 8.57
N LYS A 245 1.83 2.76 9.03
CA LYS A 245 1.74 1.85 10.20
C LYS A 245 2.18 0.46 9.74
N ALA A 246 3.43 0.11 10.00
CA ALA A 246 3.96 -1.20 9.64
C ALA A 246 3.14 -2.33 10.30
N CYS A 247 2.58 -3.22 9.49
CA CYS A 247 1.62 -4.23 9.93
C CYS A 247 2.19 -5.27 10.91
N PHE A 248 3.52 -5.42 10.95
CA PHE A 248 4.21 -6.32 11.86
C PHE A 248 4.53 -5.67 13.23
N TRP A 249 4.38 -4.34 13.36
CA TRP A 249 4.94 -3.59 14.49
C TRP A 249 4.36 -4.00 15.84
N ASP A 250 3.04 -4.20 15.90
CA ASP A 250 2.33 -4.57 17.13
C ASP A 250 2.87 -5.89 17.72
N PHE A 251 3.39 -6.78 16.87
CA PHE A 251 4.12 -7.99 17.26
C PHE A 251 5.61 -7.70 17.53
N ALA A 252 6.31 -7.10 16.57
CA ALA A 252 7.77 -7.01 16.59
C ALA A 252 8.31 -6.08 17.68
N ARG A 253 7.52 -5.11 18.16
CA ARG A 253 7.91 -4.23 19.29
C ARG A 253 8.20 -4.99 20.60
N HIS A 254 7.77 -6.24 20.70
CA HIS A 254 8.04 -7.14 21.82
C HIS A 254 9.31 -7.98 21.64
N LEU A 255 9.94 -7.93 20.48
CA LEU A 255 11.26 -8.54 20.25
C LEU A 255 12.35 -7.61 20.79
N ASP A 256 13.41 -8.20 21.31
CA ASP A 256 14.64 -7.48 21.67
C ASP A 256 15.45 -7.09 20.42
N ARG A 257 15.45 -7.95 19.40
CA ARG A 257 16.23 -7.75 18.17
C ARG A 257 15.57 -8.34 16.93
N LEU A 258 15.82 -7.66 15.81
CA LEU A 258 15.75 -8.17 14.46
C LEU A 258 17.20 -8.34 14.00
N ASP A 259 17.68 -9.57 13.97
CA ASP A 259 19.03 -9.91 13.52
C ASP A 259 19.27 -9.47 12.08
N ALA A 260 18.26 -9.65 11.25
CA ALA A 260 18.27 -9.24 9.85
C ALA A 260 16.94 -8.60 9.46
N VAL A 261 17.01 -7.61 8.58
CA VAL A 261 15.87 -7.05 7.86
C VAL A 261 16.18 -7.14 6.37
N LEU A 262 15.28 -7.72 5.58
CA LEU A 262 15.38 -7.78 4.13
C LEU A 262 14.28 -6.91 3.51
N MET A 263 14.69 -5.87 2.79
CA MET A 263 13.81 -5.09 1.93
C MET A 263 13.95 -5.62 0.50
N THR A 264 12.94 -6.33 0.01
CA THR A 264 13.02 -7.04 -1.28
C THR A 264 12.97 -6.08 -2.47
N ARG A 265 12.21 -4.99 -2.34
CA ARG A 265 11.94 -4.04 -3.42
C ARG A 265 11.74 -2.62 -2.90
N LEU A 266 12.15 -1.64 -3.70
CA LEU A 266 11.87 -0.21 -3.51
C LEU A 266 10.76 0.21 -4.48
N ASN A 267 9.53 0.30 -3.99
CA ASN A 267 8.37 0.72 -4.78
C ASN A 267 7.28 1.29 -3.85
N ASN A 268 6.13 1.66 -4.43
CA ASN A 268 4.97 2.16 -3.70
C ASN A 268 4.39 1.18 -2.68
N SER A 269 4.58 -0.14 -2.86
CA SER A 269 3.97 -1.14 -1.99
C SER A 269 4.76 -1.53 -0.74
N ASN A 270 6.04 -1.14 -0.65
CA ASN A 270 6.91 -1.56 0.45
C ASN A 270 7.64 -0.41 1.16
N VAL A 271 7.83 0.73 0.49
CA VAL A 271 8.72 1.78 0.99
C VAL A 271 8.22 2.44 2.30
N GLN A 272 6.90 2.49 2.51
CA GLN A 272 6.34 3.25 3.62
C GLN A 272 6.50 2.52 4.96
N GLY A 273 6.15 1.23 5.05
CA GLY A 273 6.19 0.49 6.31
C GLY A 273 7.60 0.39 6.88
N LEU A 274 8.57 -0.08 6.09
CA LEU A 274 9.97 -0.12 6.53
C LEU A 274 10.54 1.29 6.72
N GLY A 275 10.24 2.24 5.83
CA GLY A 275 10.70 3.62 5.96
C GLY A 275 10.23 4.28 7.26
N ALA A 276 8.98 4.04 7.66
CA ALA A 276 8.44 4.53 8.92
C ALA A 276 9.18 3.95 10.13
N VAL A 277 9.47 2.65 10.12
CA VAL A 277 10.18 1.97 11.21
C VAL A 277 11.62 2.47 11.35
N VAL A 278 12.35 2.60 10.24
CA VAL A 278 13.72 3.11 10.27
C VAL A 278 13.74 4.58 10.74
N SER A 279 12.84 5.41 10.22
CA SER A 279 12.72 6.82 10.64
C SER A 279 12.37 6.95 12.13
N ARG A 280 11.43 6.13 12.62
CA ARG A 280 11.06 6.07 14.04
C ARG A 280 12.22 5.68 14.95
N LYS A 281 13.11 4.78 14.49
CA LYS A 281 14.30 4.35 15.22
C LYS A 281 15.40 5.40 15.23
N ARG A 282 15.57 6.14 14.13
CA ARG A 282 16.47 7.31 14.08
C ARG A 282 16.08 8.34 15.13
N ASP A 283 14.78 8.63 15.25
CA ASP A 283 14.29 9.69 16.14
C ASP A 283 14.32 9.31 17.62
N ALA A 284 14.19 8.01 17.93
CA ALA A 284 14.29 7.53 19.30
C ALA A 284 14.73 6.07 19.36
N HIS A 285 15.51 5.75 20.39
CA HIS A 285 16.01 4.41 20.63
C HIS A 285 14.87 3.48 21.10
N VAL A 286 14.29 2.71 20.16
CA VAL A 286 13.18 1.80 20.41
C VAL A 286 13.46 0.38 19.94
N TYR A 287 13.00 -0.59 20.72
CA TYR A 287 13.04 -1.99 20.36
C TYR A 287 12.13 -2.32 19.15
N PRO A 288 12.44 -3.36 18.38
CA PRO A 288 13.65 -4.22 18.45
C PRO A 288 14.90 -3.54 17.88
N GLN A 289 16.11 -3.89 18.34
CA GLN A 289 17.34 -3.42 17.66
C GLN A 289 17.49 -4.08 16.28
N ILE A 290 18.13 -3.42 15.31
CA ILE A 290 18.38 -3.99 13.99
C ILE A 290 19.87 -4.33 13.87
N GLY A 291 20.18 -5.60 13.61
CA GLY A 291 21.56 -6.06 13.42
C GLY A 291 22.07 -5.79 12.01
N HIS A 292 21.38 -6.32 11.00
CA HIS A 292 21.74 -6.17 9.60
C HIS A 292 20.56 -5.74 8.74
N PHE A 293 20.82 -4.88 7.75
CA PHE A 293 19.83 -4.47 6.76
C PHE A 293 20.28 -4.89 5.36
N PHE A 294 19.48 -5.70 4.70
CA PHE A 294 19.68 -6.23 3.36
C PHE A 294 18.70 -5.56 2.41
N GLY A 295 19.19 -5.07 1.27
CA GLY A 295 18.35 -4.39 0.29
C GLY A 295 19.17 -3.69 -0.79
N ASN A 296 18.65 -3.71 -2.02
CA ASN A 296 19.26 -3.04 -3.17
C ASN A 296 18.76 -1.60 -3.29
N VAL A 297 18.89 -0.81 -2.22
CA VAL A 297 18.50 0.61 -2.20
C VAL A 297 19.75 1.46 -2.53
N PRO A 298 19.86 2.03 -3.75
CA PRO A 298 21.08 2.72 -4.14
C PRO A 298 21.20 4.06 -3.43
N ASP A 299 22.41 4.40 -3.01
CA ASP A 299 22.69 5.73 -2.47
C ASP A 299 22.59 6.77 -3.61
N ARG A 300 22.00 7.92 -3.32
CA ARG A 300 21.89 9.04 -4.25
C ARG A 300 22.65 10.22 -3.65
N LYS A 301 23.75 10.62 -4.28
CA LYS A 301 24.46 11.84 -3.93
C LYS A 301 23.70 13.03 -4.52
N GLY A 302 23.26 13.95 -3.66
CA GLY A 302 22.50 15.13 -4.06
C GLY A 302 20.99 14.90 -4.05
N LEU A 303 20.33 15.42 -3.03
CA LEU A 303 18.93 15.83 -3.13
C LEU A 303 18.86 17.06 -4.07
N PRO A 304 17.72 17.35 -4.70
CA PRO A 304 17.48 18.69 -5.19
C PRO A 304 17.38 19.63 -3.97
N SER A 305 18.37 20.54 -3.88
CA SER A 305 18.50 21.73 -3.04
C SER A 305 18.49 21.61 -1.49
N PRO A 306 19.53 22.11 -0.80
CA PRO A 306 19.55 22.29 0.67
C PRO A 306 18.63 23.40 1.19
N ASP A 307 18.00 24.18 0.31
CA ASP A 307 17.11 25.29 0.71
C ASP A 307 15.72 24.83 1.17
N GLY A 308 15.40 23.54 1.03
CA GLY A 308 14.07 23.02 1.33
C GLY A 308 13.05 23.58 0.34
N ASP A 309 12.43 22.71 -0.42
CA ASP A 309 11.39 23.12 -1.36
C ASP A 309 10.15 23.57 -0.55
N LYS A 310 10.16 24.83 -0.09
CA LYS A 310 9.11 25.42 0.77
C LYS A 310 7.75 25.46 0.08
N ASP A 311 7.75 25.38 -1.25
CA ASP A 311 6.57 25.36 -2.11
C ASP A 311 6.09 23.94 -2.43
N ARG A 312 6.71 22.92 -1.85
CA ARG A 312 6.34 21.53 -2.12
C ARG A 312 5.07 21.15 -1.37
N ASP A 313 4.12 20.57 -2.11
CA ASP A 313 2.94 19.95 -1.55
C ASP A 313 3.32 18.77 -0.63
N PRO A 314 3.02 18.84 0.69
CA PRO A 314 3.36 17.79 1.65
C PRO A 314 2.60 16.47 1.43
N LEU A 315 1.52 16.49 0.63
CA LEU A 315 0.77 15.30 0.27
C LEU A 315 1.41 14.52 -0.89
N LEU A 316 2.40 15.10 -1.59
CA LEU A 316 3.12 14.43 -2.67
C LEU A 316 4.30 13.59 -2.15
N ILE A 317 4.17 12.27 -2.31
CA ILE A 317 5.19 11.30 -1.91
C ILE A 317 6.08 10.92 -3.09
N ASP A 318 7.36 11.28 -3.03
CA ASP A 318 8.37 10.91 -4.02
C ASP A 318 9.17 9.67 -3.56
N LEU A 319 9.20 8.64 -4.41
CA LEU A 319 9.88 7.37 -4.11
C LEU A 319 11.41 7.47 -4.10
N PHE A 320 12.00 8.39 -4.87
CA PHE A 320 13.44 8.64 -4.83
C PHE A 320 13.85 9.20 -3.47
N GLU A 321 13.09 10.17 -2.99
CA GLU A 321 13.35 10.78 -1.69
C GLU A 321 13.08 9.82 -0.55
N ARG A 322 12.02 9.01 -0.62
CA ARG A 322 11.76 7.96 0.37
C ARG A 322 12.91 6.95 0.41
N GLY A 323 13.39 6.49 -0.74
CA GLY A 323 14.55 5.59 -0.81
C GLY A 323 15.82 6.23 -0.25
N HIS A 324 16.09 7.50 -0.58
CA HIS A 324 17.22 8.24 -0.01
C HIS A 324 17.08 8.42 1.51
N GLY A 325 15.88 8.76 1.99
CA GLY A 325 15.56 8.89 3.40
C GLY A 325 15.84 7.60 4.18
N ILE A 326 15.45 6.44 3.64
CA ILE A 326 15.79 5.14 4.24
C ILE A 326 17.31 4.96 4.37
N VAL A 327 18.08 5.25 3.32
CA VAL A 327 19.54 5.13 3.36
C VAL A 327 20.15 6.10 4.38
N SER A 328 19.65 7.33 4.45
CA SER A 328 20.08 8.36 5.41
C SER A 328 19.80 7.94 6.85
N ASP A 329 18.58 7.47 7.11
CA ASP A 329 18.14 7.07 8.44
C ASP A 329 18.88 5.81 8.91
N LEU A 330 19.15 4.85 8.00
CA LEU A 330 20.01 3.70 8.32
C LEU A 330 21.43 4.13 8.69
N LYS A 331 22.03 5.09 7.97
CA LYS A 331 23.36 5.62 8.31
C LYS A 331 23.37 6.27 9.70
N ALA A 332 22.31 6.98 10.07
CA ALA A 332 22.17 7.56 11.41
C ALA A 332 22.02 6.51 12.53
N LEU A 333 21.66 5.27 12.16
CA LEU A 333 21.61 4.09 13.04
C LEU A 333 22.89 3.24 12.98
N ASP A 334 23.97 3.75 12.37
CA ASP A 334 25.21 3.01 12.10
C ASP A 334 25.00 1.73 11.25
N LEU A 335 23.95 1.72 10.43
CA LEU A 335 23.62 0.64 9.50
C LEU A 335 23.87 1.06 8.05
N LYS A 336 24.20 0.08 7.22
CA LYS A 336 24.31 0.26 5.76
C LYS A 336 23.52 -0.84 5.04
N PRO A 337 22.68 -0.50 4.05
CA PRO A 337 22.07 -1.50 3.19
C PRO A 337 23.12 -2.38 2.52
N GLN A 338 23.03 -3.69 2.76
CA GLN A 338 23.85 -4.69 2.12
C GLN A 338 23.16 -5.14 0.83
N GLY A 339 23.84 -4.98 -0.31
CA GLY A 339 23.29 -5.34 -1.61
C GLY A 339 23.12 -6.84 -1.77
N CYS A 340 21.92 -7.28 -2.10
CA CYS A 340 21.56 -8.66 -2.37
C CYS A 340 21.47 -8.88 -3.87
N TYR A 341 22.57 -9.35 -4.47
CA TYR A 341 22.59 -9.80 -5.85
C TYR A 341 22.93 -11.28 -5.88
N ARG A 342 22.42 -11.98 -6.91
CA ARG A 342 22.69 -13.40 -7.13
C ARG A 342 24.19 -13.66 -7.10
N ASN A 343 24.59 -14.62 -6.28
CA ASN A 343 25.96 -15.10 -6.12
C ASN A 343 25.98 -16.63 -6.05
N GLN A 344 27.14 -17.25 -6.29
CA GLN A 344 27.34 -18.70 -6.16
C GLN A 344 27.28 -19.13 -4.69
N GLU A 345 27.88 -18.33 -3.80
CA GLU A 345 27.88 -18.58 -2.36
C GLU A 345 26.67 -17.90 -1.68
N PRO A 346 26.05 -18.57 -0.69
CA PRO A 346 24.98 -17.96 0.09
C PRO A 346 25.52 -16.90 1.05
N VAL A 347 24.62 -16.05 1.54
CA VAL A 347 24.87 -15.21 2.71
C VAL A 347 24.59 -16.06 3.95
N ASN A 348 25.63 -16.37 4.74
CA ASN A 348 25.43 -17.02 6.03
C ASN A 348 24.82 -16.01 7.02
N LEU A 349 23.59 -16.28 7.44
CA LEU A 349 22.85 -15.39 8.34
C LEU A 349 23.07 -15.76 9.81
N TYR A 350 23.17 -17.06 10.08
CA TYR A 350 23.29 -17.56 11.45
C TYR A 350 23.94 -18.95 11.46
N HIS A 351 24.79 -19.17 12.45
CA HIS A 351 25.36 -20.48 12.73
C HIS A 351 25.44 -20.67 14.24
N LYS A 352 24.89 -21.78 14.74
CA LYS A 352 24.97 -22.14 16.15
C LYS A 352 25.42 -23.59 16.26
N VAL A 353 26.58 -23.78 16.90
CA VAL A 353 27.19 -25.10 17.13
C VAL A 353 26.19 -26.03 17.82
N GLY A 354 26.05 -27.25 17.28
CA GLY A 354 25.12 -28.25 17.76
C GLY A 354 23.63 -27.97 17.50
N HIS A 355 23.29 -26.88 16.80
CA HIS A 355 21.90 -26.55 16.45
C HIS A 355 21.68 -26.52 14.94
N GLY A 356 22.53 -25.80 14.20
CA GLY A 356 22.41 -25.72 12.74
C GLY A 356 22.91 -24.41 12.14
N THR A 357 22.65 -24.27 10.84
CA THR A 357 23.09 -23.14 10.00
C THR A 357 21.90 -22.60 9.22
N LEU A 358 21.77 -21.27 9.16
CA LEU A 358 20.81 -20.56 8.32
C LEU A 358 21.56 -19.81 7.23
N ASP A 359 21.25 -20.15 5.99
CA ASP A 359 21.83 -19.52 4.80
C ASP A 359 20.74 -18.86 3.94
N MET A 360 21.06 -17.71 3.35
CA MET A 360 20.22 -17.00 2.39
C MET A 360 20.85 -17.05 0.99
N TYR A 361 20.17 -17.71 0.07
CA TYR A 361 20.53 -17.74 -1.34
C TYR A 361 19.76 -16.67 -2.11
N VAL A 362 20.47 -15.69 -2.66
CA VAL A 362 19.85 -14.67 -3.51
C VAL A 362 19.64 -15.25 -4.92
N ILE A 363 18.38 -15.47 -5.28
CA ILE A 363 17.94 -16.02 -6.57
C ILE A 363 17.83 -14.91 -7.62
N SER A 364 17.42 -13.70 -7.25
CA SER A 364 17.29 -12.54 -8.13
C SER A 364 17.56 -11.28 -7.29
N PRO A 365 18.01 -10.16 -7.88
CA PRO A 365 18.44 -9.99 -9.26
C PRO A 365 19.91 -10.39 -9.48
N ALA A 366 20.28 -10.66 -10.74
CA ALA A 366 21.69 -10.78 -11.12
C ALA A 366 22.31 -9.38 -11.25
N ARG A 367 23.48 -9.16 -10.64
CA ARG A 367 24.16 -7.84 -10.59
C ARG A 367 24.32 -7.20 -11.96
N ASP A 368 24.71 -8.00 -12.96
CA ASP A 368 25.05 -7.49 -14.29
C ASP A 368 23.90 -7.53 -15.30
N SER A 369 22.67 -7.82 -14.84
CA SER A 369 21.50 -7.88 -15.71
C SER A 369 21.18 -6.53 -16.35
N LYS A 370 20.56 -6.56 -17.54
CA LYS A 370 20.12 -5.35 -18.24
C LYS A 370 19.17 -4.52 -17.36
N GLU A 371 18.26 -5.17 -16.63
CA GLU A 371 17.28 -4.49 -15.79
C GLU A 371 17.95 -3.78 -14.60
N VAL A 372 18.95 -4.40 -13.95
CA VAL A 372 19.68 -3.75 -12.86
C VAL A 372 20.44 -2.53 -13.36
N LYS A 373 21.12 -2.64 -14.51
CA LYS A 373 21.83 -1.51 -15.14
C LYS A 373 20.88 -0.37 -15.51
N GLU A 374 19.73 -0.69 -16.12
CA GLU A 374 18.69 0.29 -16.46
C GLU A 374 18.11 0.95 -15.20
N PHE A 375 17.83 0.17 -14.15
CA PHE A 375 17.32 0.68 -12.88
C PHE A 375 18.29 1.68 -12.24
N LEU A 376 19.57 1.32 -12.12
CA LEU A 376 20.59 2.20 -11.55
C LEU A 376 20.79 3.47 -12.38
N GLN A 377 20.79 3.36 -13.72
CA GLN A 377 20.89 4.52 -14.61
C GLN A 377 19.73 5.50 -14.39
N LYS A 378 18.49 5.00 -14.38
CA LYS A 378 17.29 5.82 -14.13
C LYS A 378 17.27 6.38 -12.71
N TRP A 379 17.72 5.59 -11.74
CA TRP A 379 17.86 6.01 -10.34
C TRP A 379 18.76 7.25 -10.22
N HIS A 380 19.95 7.18 -10.80
CA HIS A 380 20.92 8.28 -10.78
C HIS A 380 20.49 9.49 -11.62
N ALA A 381 19.73 9.25 -12.70
CA ALA A 381 19.15 10.32 -13.52
C ALA A 381 17.94 11.02 -12.87
N GLY A 382 17.36 10.45 -11.80
CA GLY A 382 16.09 10.94 -11.24
C GLY A 382 14.93 10.81 -12.22
N ASP A 383 14.95 9.81 -13.09
CA ASP A 383 13.91 9.61 -14.11
C ASP A 383 12.61 9.12 -13.46
N GLN A 384 11.60 9.99 -13.36
CA GLN A 384 10.30 9.69 -12.77
C GLN A 384 9.59 8.49 -13.42
N ARG A 385 9.94 8.13 -14.67
CA ARG A 385 9.43 6.93 -15.35
C ARG A 385 9.96 5.63 -14.77
N LEU A 386 10.94 5.67 -13.86
CA LEU A 386 11.46 4.49 -13.14
C LEU A 386 10.34 3.73 -12.42
N PHE A 387 9.38 4.45 -11.86
CA PHE A 387 8.28 3.89 -11.07
C PHE A 387 6.95 3.83 -11.83
N ALA A 388 6.95 4.22 -13.11
CA ALA A 388 5.80 4.08 -13.99
C ALA A 388 5.73 2.68 -14.60
N ALA A 389 4.53 2.31 -15.10
CA ALA A 389 4.37 1.10 -15.91
C ALA A 389 5.21 1.20 -17.20
N ARG A 390 5.70 0.06 -17.72
CA ARG A 390 6.51 0.03 -18.96
C ARG A 390 5.59 -0.11 -20.17
N ASP A 391 5.62 0.84 -21.09
CA ASP A 391 5.03 0.65 -22.43
C ASP A 391 5.89 -0.32 -23.25
N SER A 392 5.64 -1.61 -23.05
CA SER A 392 6.24 -2.73 -23.77
C SER A 392 5.11 -3.57 -24.37
N ARG A 393 5.20 -3.86 -25.67
CA ARG A 393 4.15 -4.58 -26.41
C ARG A 393 3.96 -6.04 -25.95
N ASP A 394 4.99 -6.64 -25.35
CA ASP A 394 5.00 -8.08 -25.04
C ASP A 394 4.97 -8.40 -23.54
N PHE A 395 5.44 -7.47 -22.68
CA PHE A 395 5.43 -7.66 -21.22
C PHE A 395 5.48 -6.30 -20.50
N ASN A 396 4.34 -5.84 -19.99
CA ASN A 396 4.25 -4.62 -19.19
C ASN A 396 4.44 -4.96 -17.71
N PHE A 397 5.68 -4.90 -17.23
CA PHE A 397 6.00 -5.10 -15.82
C PHE A 397 6.95 -4.01 -15.33
N PRO A 398 6.69 -3.38 -14.17
CA PRO A 398 7.49 -2.25 -13.70
C PRO A 398 8.96 -2.64 -13.48
N LEU A 399 9.88 -1.74 -13.86
CA LEU A 399 11.32 -2.01 -13.82
C LEU A 399 11.82 -2.30 -12.39
N GLN A 400 11.30 -1.57 -11.41
CA GLN A 400 11.59 -1.77 -9.98
C GLN A 400 11.19 -3.17 -9.47
N ASN A 401 10.17 -3.78 -10.07
CA ASN A 401 9.78 -5.14 -9.73
C ASN A 401 10.68 -6.19 -10.42
N LEU A 402 11.18 -5.92 -11.64
CA LEU A 402 12.12 -6.80 -12.35
C LEU A 402 13.48 -6.94 -11.66
N VAL A 403 13.83 -5.99 -10.80
CA VAL A 403 15.06 -5.98 -9.99
C VAL A 403 14.78 -6.34 -8.52
N SER A 404 13.57 -6.82 -8.21
CA SER A 404 13.22 -7.31 -6.88
C SER A 404 14.17 -8.43 -6.45
N ILE A 405 14.49 -8.43 -5.17
CA ILE A 405 15.20 -9.53 -4.54
C ILE A 405 14.25 -10.71 -4.42
N CYS A 406 14.70 -11.87 -4.89
CA CYS A 406 14.11 -13.16 -4.57
C CYS A 406 15.15 -13.92 -3.74
N ALA A 407 14.77 -14.41 -2.57
CA ALA A 407 15.67 -15.05 -1.63
C ALA A 407 15.11 -16.40 -1.19
N LEU A 408 15.96 -17.43 -1.16
CA LEU A 408 15.67 -18.73 -0.57
C LEU A 408 16.43 -18.84 0.74
N LEU A 409 15.70 -18.88 1.85
CA LEU A 409 16.25 -19.22 3.16
C LEU A 409 16.32 -20.73 3.32
N VAL A 410 17.45 -21.22 3.80
CA VAL A 410 17.69 -22.64 4.05
C VAL A 410 18.21 -22.81 5.46
N TRP A 411 17.40 -23.42 6.34
CA TRP A 411 17.82 -23.84 7.66
C TRP A 411 18.22 -25.32 7.61
N GLN A 412 19.49 -25.59 7.88
CA GLN A 412 20.04 -26.94 7.99
C GLN A 412 20.34 -27.23 9.46
N PRO A 413 19.56 -28.11 10.12
CA PRO A 413 19.84 -28.54 11.47
C PRO A 413 21.20 -29.23 11.58
N ALA A 414 21.81 -29.21 12.77
CA ALA A 414 23.06 -29.93 13.04
C ALA A 414 22.86 -31.45 13.08
N ASN A 415 21.68 -31.91 13.50
CA ASN A 415 21.30 -33.31 13.44
C ASN A 415 20.89 -33.66 12.00
N PRO A 416 21.58 -34.58 11.30
CA PRO A 416 21.24 -34.94 9.92
C PRO A 416 19.88 -35.64 9.78
N ASP A 417 19.31 -36.15 10.89
CA ASP A 417 17.98 -36.76 10.90
C ASP A 417 16.84 -35.72 10.99
N ASP A 418 17.14 -34.47 11.33
CA ASP A 418 16.16 -33.40 11.41
C ASP A 418 15.84 -32.81 10.01
N THR A 419 14.65 -32.24 9.86
CA THR A 419 14.18 -31.74 8.56
C THR A 419 14.82 -30.40 8.17
N ILE A 420 15.42 -30.36 6.97
CA ILE A 420 15.87 -29.12 6.35
C ILE A 420 14.65 -28.26 6.00
N THR A 421 14.62 -27.02 6.49
CA THR A 421 13.55 -26.06 6.18
C THR A 421 13.99 -25.13 5.05
N ARG A 422 13.15 -24.98 4.03
CA ARG A 422 13.41 -24.12 2.86
C ARG A 422 12.24 -23.15 2.68
N ILE A 423 12.50 -21.85 2.66
CA ILE A 423 11.46 -20.81 2.54
C ILE A 423 11.85 -19.87 1.42
N LEU A 424 10.99 -19.76 0.41
CA LEU A 424 11.19 -18.87 -0.72
C LEU A 424 10.43 -17.56 -0.49
N PHE A 425 11.16 -16.44 -0.49
CA PHE A 425 10.60 -15.10 -0.57
C PHE A 425 10.76 -14.58 -2.00
N PRO A 426 9.70 -14.62 -2.84
CA PRO A 426 9.81 -14.28 -4.26
C PRO A 426 9.98 -12.78 -4.52
N GLY A 427 9.58 -11.92 -3.57
CA GLY A 427 9.38 -10.50 -3.83
C GLY A 427 8.38 -10.31 -4.97
N SER A 428 8.62 -9.36 -5.88
CA SER A 428 7.91 -9.30 -7.18
C SER A 428 8.76 -9.79 -8.35
N THR A 429 9.62 -10.78 -8.12
CA THR A 429 10.41 -11.41 -9.18
C THR A 429 9.48 -12.23 -10.09
N PRO A 430 9.51 -12.04 -11.42
CA PRO A 430 8.71 -12.85 -12.34
C PRO A 430 9.07 -14.34 -12.30
N ASP A 431 8.08 -15.21 -12.50
CA ASP A 431 8.21 -16.67 -12.42
C ASP A 431 9.38 -17.22 -13.22
N PHE A 432 9.58 -16.76 -14.47
CA PHE A 432 10.67 -17.25 -15.32
C PHE A 432 12.06 -16.96 -14.71
N LYS A 433 12.23 -15.83 -14.00
CA LYS A 433 13.49 -15.50 -13.31
C LYS A 433 13.68 -16.34 -12.04
N ILE A 434 12.58 -16.66 -11.35
CA ILE A 434 12.60 -17.56 -10.19
C ILE A 434 13.04 -18.96 -10.64
N GLN A 435 12.41 -19.49 -11.68
CA GLN A 435 12.74 -20.81 -12.25
C GLN A 435 14.20 -20.87 -12.72
N GLU A 436 14.67 -19.88 -13.48
CA GLU A 436 16.06 -19.78 -13.93
C GLU A 436 17.05 -19.74 -12.74
N GLY A 437 16.71 -19.01 -11.68
CA GLY A 437 17.55 -18.93 -10.49
C GLY A 437 17.56 -20.21 -9.66
N LEU A 438 16.41 -20.88 -9.50
CA LEU A 438 16.32 -22.18 -8.82
C LEU A 438 17.03 -23.29 -9.59
N GLU A 439 17.00 -23.27 -10.93
CA GLU A 439 17.77 -24.19 -11.78
C GLU A 439 19.25 -24.18 -11.41
N LYS A 440 19.80 -22.98 -11.17
CA LYS A 440 21.21 -22.80 -10.80
C LYS A 440 21.53 -23.35 -9.42
N LEU A 441 20.55 -23.53 -8.54
CA LEU A 441 20.72 -24.09 -7.20
C LEU A 441 20.52 -25.61 -7.14
N LYS A 442 20.03 -26.26 -8.21
CA LYS A 442 19.70 -27.70 -8.21
C LYS A 442 20.86 -28.63 -7.87
N HIS A 443 22.09 -28.19 -8.08
CA HIS A 443 23.29 -28.97 -7.75
C HIS A 443 23.51 -29.12 -6.23
N LEU A 444 22.93 -28.23 -5.41
CA LEU A 444 23.05 -28.25 -3.96
C LEU A 444 22.30 -29.44 -3.38
N GLU A 445 22.91 -30.14 -2.41
CA GLU A 445 22.35 -31.38 -1.86
C GLU A 445 20.94 -31.18 -1.28
N PHE A 446 20.71 -30.11 -0.53
CA PHE A 446 19.38 -29.82 0.04
C PHE A 446 18.28 -29.61 -1.01
N MET A 447 18.62 -29.32 -2.27
CA MET A 447 17.64 -29.20 -3.36
C MET A 447 17.22 -30.55 -3.92
N LYS A 448 18.02 -31.61 -3.71
CA LYS A 448 17.72 -32.97 -4.18
C LYS A 448 16.73 -33.71 -3.28
N HIS A 449 16.54 -33.23 -2.05
CA HIS A 449 15.55 -33.80 -1.13
C HIS A 449 14.14 -33.28 -1.45
N SER A 450 13.30 -34.17 -1.96
CA SER A 450 11.87 -33.92 -2.22
C SER A 450 11.04 -34.14 -0.96
N THR A 451 11.36 -33.45 0.13
CA THR A 451 10.48 -33.41 1.31
C THR A 451 9.63 -32.16 1.22
N CYS A 452 8.41 -32.33 0.69
CA CYS A 452 7.33 -31.37 0.86
C CYS A 452 6.62 -31.77 2.15
N THR A 453 6.53 -30.88 3.14
CA THR A 453 5.67 -31.12 4.29
C THR A 453 4.24 -31.17 3.77
N ALA A 454 3.65 -32.37 3.76
CA ALA A 454 2.27 -32.57 3.36
C ALA A 454 1.35 -31.83 4.35
N LYS A 455 0.43 -31.02 3.78
CA LYS A 455 -0.65 -30.24 4.42
C LYS A 455 -0.25 -28.84 4.89
N SER A 456 -0.34 -27.88 3.97
CA SER A 456 -0.71 -26.49 4.25
C SER A 456 -2.10 -26.23 3.71
#